data_AF-A0A966DRJ4-F1
#
_entry.id   AF-A0A966DRJ4-F1
#
_cell.length_a   1.000
_cell.length_b   1.000
_cell.length_c   1.000
_cell.angle_alpha   90.00
_cell.angle_beta   90.00
_cell.angle_gamma   90.00
#
_symmetry.space_group_name_H-M   'P 1'
#
loop_
_entity.id
_entity.type
_entity.pdbx_description
1 polymer ?
#
loop_
_entity_poly.entity_id
_entity_poly.type
_entity_poly.pdbx_seq_one_letter_code
_entity_poly.pdbx_strand_id
1 'polypeptide(L)'
;MSTSFAHIPKVTTHVLQEMKLKGEKISMLTAYDYSMAKILDQGGIDVILVGDSASNVMAGHTTTLPITLDQMIYHGASVARAVKRALIVVDLPFGTYQGNSKEALNSAIRIMKESEVDAVKMEGGREIVESIDRILSAGIPVMGHLGLTPQSIHKFGTYVVRATEADEANRLIEDTLVLEERGCFAIVLEKIPASLGRKVAESVKIPVIGIGAGQNVDGQVLVLHDMLGITQDFSPRFLRRYHNLKEEIMGSVRAYIDDVKSSNFPNEREQY
;
A
#
# COMPACT_ATOMS: atom_id res chain seq x y z
N MET A 1 0.52 -16.57 -27.11
CA MET A 1 0.98 -17.43 -26.01
C MET A 1 0.79 -16.66 -24.72
N SER A 2 -0.10 -17.10 -23.84
CA SER A 2 -0.37 -16.45 -22.56
C SER A 2 0.76 -16.76 -21.60
N THR A 3 1.77 -15.88 -21.52
CA THR A 3 2.75 -15.92 -20.43
C THR A 3 2.02 -15.51 -19.15
N SER A 4 1.65 -16.46 -18.31
CA SER A 4 1.11 -16.16 -16.98
C SER A 4 2.16 -15.41 -16.17
N PHE A 5 1.82 -14.20 -15.70
CA PHE A 5 2.70 -13.39 -14.84
C PHE A 5 2.95 -14.05 -13.46
N ALA A 6 2.22 -15.12 -13.13
CA ALA A 6 2.39 -15.89 -11.91
C ALA A 6 3.78 -16.54 -11.76
N HIS A 7 4.47 -16.83 -12.87
CA HIS A 7 5.78 -17.49 -12.84
C HIS A 7 6.98 -16.55 -12.95
N ILE A 8 6.76 -15.23 -12.87
CA ILE A 8 7.85 -14.27 -12.93
C ILE A 8 8.67 -14.33 -11.63
N PRO A 9 10.00 -14.44 -11.71
CA PRO A 9 10.85 -14.60 -10.53
C PRO A 9 10.91 -13.36 -9.64
N LYS A 10 10.84 -12.15 -10.22
CA LYS A 10 10.78 -10.86 -9.51
C LYS A 10 9.89 -9.88 -10.27
N VAL A 11 8.90 -9.33 -9.60
CA VAL A 11 8.04 -8.26 -10.13
C VAL A 11 8.81 -6.95 -10.09
N THR A 12 8.79 -6.23 -11.21
CA THR A 12 9.44 -4.92 -11.38
C THR A 12 8.41 -3.93 -11.90
N THR A 13 8.76 -2.64 -11.91
CA THR A 13 7.91 -1.59 -12.52
C THR A 13 7.58 -1.90 -13.99
N HIS A 14 8.52 -2.48 -14.73
CA HIS A 14 8.31 -2.94 -16.10
C HIS A 14 7.27 -4.07 -16.19
N VAL A 15 7.35 -5.06 -15.30
CA VAL A 15 6.39 -6.17 -15.23
C VAL A 15 4.97 -5.64 -14.98
N LEU A 16 4.80 -4.68 -14.06
CA LEU A 16 3.49 -4.07 -13.82
C LEU A 16 2.95 -3.35 -15.05
N GLN A 17 3.81 -2.69 -15.82
CA GLN A 17 3.41 -2.07 -17.09
C GLN A 17 3.00 -3.11 -18.14
N GLU A 18 3.73 -4.22 -18.24
CA GLU A 18 3.34 -5.34 -19.11
C GLU A 18 2.00 -5.97 -18.69
N MET A 19 1.74 -6.08 -17.38
CA MET A 19 0.46 -6.58 -16.86
C MET A 19 -0.70 -5.69 -17.34
N LYS A 20 -0.58 -4.36 -17.19
CA LYS A 20 -1.56 -3.41 -17.74
C LYS A 20 -1.75 -3.59 -19.25
N LEU A 21 -0.67 -3.64 -20.02
CA LEU A 21 -0.74 -3.79 -21.49
C LEU A 21 -1.43 -5.09 -21.93
N LYS A 22 -1.27 -6.18 -21.15
CA LYS A 22 -1.93 -7.47 -21.41
C LYS A 22 -3.31 -7.61 -20.74
N GLY A 23 -3.76 -6.59 -20.00
CA GLY A 23 -5.02 -6.62 -19.26
C GLY A 23 -5.03 -7.53 -18.03
N GLU A 24 -3.85 -7.96 -17.55
CA GLU A 24 -3.71 -8.75 -16.32
C GLU A 24 -3.84 -7.82 -15.10
N LYS A 25 -4.70 -8.18 -14.13
CA LYS A 25 -4.91 -7.36 -12.94
C LYS A 25 -3.75 -7.49 -11.96
N ILE A 26 -3.29 -6.34 -11.45
CA ILE A 26 -2.22 -6.27 -10.45
C ILE A 26 -2.81 -6.45 -9.05
N SER A 27 -2.26 -7.41 -8.30
CA SER A 27 -2.63 -7.65 -6.90
C SER A 27 -1.66 -6.96 -5.94
N MET A 28 -2.19 -6.16 -5.02
CA MET A 28 -1.40 -5.42 -4.03
C MET A 28 -2.00 -5.57 -2.64
N LEU A 29 -1.16 -5.82 -1.64
CA LEU A 29 -1.57 -5.86 -0.23
C LEU A 29 -0.54 -5.14 0.62
N THR A 30 -0.98 -4.59 1.75
CA THR A 30 -0.03 -4.04 2.71
C THR A 30 0.67 -5.14 3.53
N ALA A 31 1.91 -4.92 3.93
CA ALA A 31 2.58 -5.72 4.96
C ALA A 31 3.61 -4.88 5.69
N TYR A 32 3.92 -5.25 6.94
CA TYR A 32 4.75 -4.42 7.83
C TYR A 32 5.82 -5.22 8.57
N ASP A 33 5.82 -6.55 8.43
CA ASP A 33 6.73 -7.44 9.14
C ASP A 33 7.19 -8.60 8.25
N TYR A 34 8.25 -9.27 8.71
CA TYR A 34 8.90 -10.37 8.00
C TYR A 34 7.98 -11.58 7.79
N SER A 35 7.26 -12.00 8.83
CA SER A 35 6.50 -13.24 8.82
C SER A 35 5.32 -13.15 7.85
N MET A 36 4.60 -12.04 7.91
CA MET A 36 3.45 -11.82 7.05
C MET A 36 3.87 -11.55 5.60
N ALA A 37 4.91 -10.75 5.38
CA ALA A 37 5.43 -10.51 4.04
C ALA A 37 5.89 -11.81 3.35
N LYS A 38 6.50 -12.74 4.10
CA LYS A 38 6.88 -14.06 3.59
C LYS A 38 5.68 -14.86 3.11
N ILE A 39 4.58 -14.86 3.89
CA ILE A 39 3.34 -15.57 3.52
C ILE A 39 2.74 -14.95 2.25
N LEU A 40 2.68 -13.62 2.17
CA LEU A 40 2.14 -12.93 1.00
C LEU A 40 2.96 -13.19 -0.27
N ASP A 41 4.29 -13.11 -0.18
CA ASP A 41 5.20 -13.37 -1.30
C ASP A 41 5.07 -14.81 -1.82
N GLN A 42 4.99 -15.79 -0.90
CA GLN A 42 4.72 -17.19 -1.23
C GLN A 42 3.32 -17.40 -1.83
N GLY A 43 2.35 -16.58 -1.42
CA GLY A 43 1.00 -16.54 -1.98
C GLY A 43 0.92 -15.93 -3.39
N GLY A 44 2.03 -15.35 -3.89
CA GLY A 44 2.11 -14.83 -5.25
C GLY A 44 1.60 -13.40 -5.44
N ILE A 45 1.49 -12.60 -4.38
CA ILE A 45 1.11 -11.18 -4.49
C ILE A 45 2.10 -10.42 -5.40
N ASP A 46 1.63 -9.51 -6.25
CA ASP A 46 2.52 -8.79 -7.19
C ASP A 46 3.26 -7.64 -6.52
N VAL A 47 2.56 -6.91 -5.64
CA VAL A 47 3.10 -5.74 -4.94
C VAL A 47 2.81 -5.83 -3.44
N ILE A 48 3.83 -5.58 -2.63
CA ILE A 48 3.68 -5.39 -1.18
C ILE A 48 3.91 -3.92 -0.87
N LEU A 49 2.90 -3.31 -0.23
CA LEU A 49 2.96 -1.93 0.25
C LEU A 49 3.30 -1.89 1.74
N VAL A 50 4.43 -1.31 2.07
CA VAL A 50 4.70 -0.86 3.44
C VAL A 50 4.09 0.53 3.58
N GLY A 51 2.79 0.54 3.88
CA GLY A 51 1.98 1.75 3.93
C GLY A 51 2.05 2.45 5.28
N ASP A 52 1.87 3.77 5.28
CA ASP A 52 1.77 4.59 6.50
C ASP A 52 0.52 4.24 7.34
N SER A 53 -0.41 3.45 6.77
CA SER A 53 -1.49 2.74 7.46
C SER A 53 -1.00 1.87 8.64
N ALA A 54 0.30 1.52 8.68
CA ALA A 54 0.94 0.94 9.85
C ALA A 54 0.74 1.79 11.12
N SER A 55 0.64 3.11 11.00
CA SER A 55 0.34 4.02 12.12
C SER A 55 -0.94 3.59 12.85
N ASN A 56 -1.97 3.19 12.09
CA ASN A 56 -3.24 2.76 12.64
C ASN A 56 -3.18 1.30 13.09
N VAL A 57 -2.81 0.38 12.19
CA VAL A 57 -2.99 -1.06 12.42
C VAL A 57 -1.85 -1.71 13.21
N MET A 58 -0.67 -1.08 13.25
CA MET A 58 0.48 -1.56 14.02
C MET A 58 0.71 -0.73 15.29
N ALA A 59 0.58 0.59 15.21
CA ALA A 59 0.88 1.51 16.32
C ALA A 59 -0.37 2.02 17.07
N GLY A 60 -1.59 1.77 16.57
CA GLY A 60 -2.83 2.15 17.25
C GLY A 60 -3.13 3.64 17.26
N HIS A 61 -2.46 4.44 16.42
CA HIS A 61 -2.78 5.86 16.26
C HIS A 61 -4.14 6.05 15.56
N THR A 62 -4.76 7.20 15.81
CA THR A 62 -6.04 7.57 15.17
C THR A 62 -5.88 7.98 13.70
N THR A 63 -4.69 8.47 13.31
CA THR A 63 -4.37 8.92 11.94
C THR A 63 -3.00 8.39 11.52
N THR A 64 -2.67 8.53 10.24
CA THR A 64 -1.34 8.15 9.73
C THR A 64 -0.26 9.18 10.04
N LEU A 65 -0.63 10.42 10.40
CA LEU A 65 0.30 11.53 10.60
C LEU A 65 1.44 11.30 11.61
N PRO A 66 1.25 10.58 12.73
CA PRO A 66 2.32 10.44 13.72
C PRO A 66 3.41 9.43 13.32
N ILE A 67 3.23 8.62 12.28
CA ILE A 67 4.24 7.64 11.89
C ILE A 67 5.48 8.35 11.34
N THR A 68 6.65 7.93 11.82
CA THR A 68 7.92 8.57 11.49
C THR A 68 8.62 7.87 10.32
N LEU A 69 9.57 8.57 9.71
CA LEU A 69 10.45 8.00 8.69
C LEU A 69 11.20 6.75 9.20
N ASP A 70 11.69 6.77 10.44
CA ASP A 70 12.43 5.65 11.03
C ASP A 70 11.52 4.41 11.22
N GLN A 71 10.24 4.62 11.56
CA GLN A 71 9.25 3.54 11.64
C GLN A 71 8.96 2.94 10.26
N MET A 72 8.81 3.79 9.23
CA MET A 72 8.67 3.33 7.85
C MET A 72 9.89 2.53 7.39
N ILE A 73 11.10 2.99 7.72
CA ILE A 73 12.34 2.31 7.41
C ILE A 73 12.42 0.94 8.10
N TYR A 74 12.04 0.86 9.37
CA TYR A 74 12.02 -0.39 10.15
C TYR A 74 11.08 -1.43 9.55
N HIS A 75 9.85 -1.04 9.22
CA HIS A 75 8.88 -1.91 8.56
C HIS A 75 9.35 -2.32 7.16
N GLY A 76 9.88 -1.36 6.39
CA GLY A 76 10.49 -1.59 5.07
C GLY A 76 11.57 -2.67 5.10
N ALA A 77 12.54 -2.51 5.99
CA ALA A 77 13.65 -3.46 6.16
C ALA A 77 13.16 -4.85 6.59
N SER A 78 12.11 -4.90 7.41
CA SER A 78 11.52 -6.17 7.86
C SER A 78 10.85 -6.93 6.72
N VAL A 79 10.13 -6.21 5.85
CA VAL A 79 9.51 -6.77 4.64
C VAL A 79 10.56 -7.18 3.61
N ALA A 80 11.57 -6.34 3.35
CA ALA A 80 12.63 -6.63 2.38
C ALA A 80 13.39 -7.93 2.68
N ARG A 81 13.65 -8.24 3.95
CA ARG A 81 14.29 -9.51 4.34
C ARG A 81 13.45 -10.76 4.00
N ALA A 82 12.14 -10.62 3.86
CA ALA A 82 11.23 -11.74 3.62
C ALA A 82 10.96 -12.00 2.12
N VAL A 83 10.83 -10.91 1.36
CA VAL A 83 10.27 -10.91 0.00
C VAL A 83 11.32 -11.29 -1.03
N LYS A 84 10.97 -12.20 -1.93
CA LYS A 84 11.81 -12.62 -3.05
C LYS A 84 11.24 -12.23 -4.40
N ARG A 85 9.90 -12.27 -4.55
CA ARG A 85 9.22 -12.05 -5.84
C ARG A 85 8.53 -10.70 -5.92
N ALA A 86 7.71 -10.31 -4.96
CA ALA A 86 6.88 -9.12 -5.06
C ALA A 86 7.72 -7.83 -5.20
N LEU A 87 7.16 -6.81 -5.84
CA LEU A 87 7.70 -5.45 -5.82
C LEU A 87 7.37 -4.82 -4.46
N ILE A 88 8.36 -4.28 -3.77
CA ILE A 88 8.18 -3.65 -2.45
C ILE A 88 8.15 -2.14 -2.61
N VAL A 89 7.03 -1.53 -2.20
CA VAL A 89 6.82 -0.08 -2.21
C VAL A 89 6.69 0.39 -0.76
N VAL A 90 7.40 1.46 -0.38
CA VAL A 90 7.29 2.04 0.97
C VAL A 90 6.73 3.46 0.88
N ASP A 91 5.79 3.80 1.75
CA ASP A 91 5.29 5.17 1.84
C ASP A 91 6.35 6.14 2.39
N LEU A 92 6.45 7.30 1.77
CA LEU A 92 7.02 8.47 2.44
C LEU A 92 5.97 9.03 3.42
N PRO A 93 6.26 9.08 4.73
CA PRO A 93 5.27 9.52 5.70
C PRO A 93 5.10 11.04 5.68
N PHE A 94 4.00 11.52 6.27
CA PHE A 94 3.69 12.94 6.33
C PHE A 94 4.86 13.78 6.88
N GLY A 95 5.12 14.92 6.24
CA GLY A 95 6.17 15.87 6.64
C GLY A 95 7.56 15.56 6.08
N THR A 96 7.72 14.44 5.36
CA THR A 96 9.04 14.04 4.82
C THR A 96 9.27 14.44 3.36
N TYR A 97 8.23 14.88 2.66
CA TYR A 97 8.33 15.20 1.24
C TYR A 97 7.51 16.40 0.76
N GLN A 98 6.54 16.86 1.55
CA GLN A 98 5.69 17.99 1.19
C GLN A 98 6.45 19.32 1.36
N GLY A 99 6.44 20.17 0.33
CA GLY A 99 6.94 21.55 0.43
C GLY A 99 8.46 21.72 0.50
N ASN A 100 9.25 20.64 0.52
CA ASN A 100 10.70 20.69 0.49
C ASN A 100 11.28 19.51 -0.32
N SER A 101 11.60 19.77 -1.59
CA SER A 101 12.08 18.75 -2.53
C SER A 101 13.44 18.15 -2.15
N LYS A 102 14.28 18.91 -1.42
CA LYS A 102 15.56 18.40 -0.90
C LYS A 102 15.34 17.40 0.23
N GLU A 103 14.41 17.70 1.14
CA GLU A 103 14.05 16.78 2.22
C GLU A 103 13.34 15.53 1.68
N ALA A 104 12.50 15.70 0.66
CA ALA A 104 11.87 14.58 -0.06
C ALA A 104 12.92 13.60 -0.60
N LEU A 105 13.97 14.11 -1.25
CA LEU A 105 15.07 13.29 -1.75
C LEU A 105 15.86 12.62 -0.63
N ASN A 106 16.22 13.35 0.44
CA ASN A 106 16.92 12.77 1.58
C ASN A 106 16.12 11.61 2.18
N SER A 107 14.83 11.83 2.41
CA SER A 107 13.90 10.84 2.97
C SER A 107 13.76 9.62 2.06
N ALA A 108 13.60 9.82 0.75
CA ALA A 108 13.54 8.73 -0.22
C ALA A 108 14.84 7.92 -0.25
N ILE A 109 16.00 8.59 -0.27
CA ILE A 109 17.31 7.91 -0.22
C ILE A 109 17.45 7.07 1.05
N ARG A 110 17.03 7.60 2.20
CA ARG A 110 17.05 6.84 3.46
C ARG A 110 16.20 5.59 3.38
N ILE A 111 14.95 5.69 2.92
CA ILE A 111 14.09 4.51 2.70
C ILE A 111 14.78 3.49 1.78
N MET A 112 15.26 3.91 0.62
CA MET A 112 15.86 2.98 -0.34
C MET A 112 17.11 2.30 0.22
N LYS A 113 17.99 3.04 0.89
CA LYS A 113 19.28 2.53 1.40
C LYS A 113 19.16 1.73 2.68
N GLU A 114 18.33 2.17 3.61
CA GLU A 114 18.23 1.56 4.95
C GLU A 114 17.22 0.40 4.97
N SER A 115 16.24 0.39 4.06
CA SER A 115 15.25 -0.67 3.96
C SER A 115 15.48 -1.69 2.85
N GLU A 116 16.34 -1.39 1.87
CA GLU A 116 16.61 -2.25 0.71
C GLU A 116 15.35 -2.61 -0.11
N VAL A 117 14.44 -1.63 -0.25
CA VAL A 117 13.17 -1.77 -1.00
C VAL A 117 13.29 -1.30 -2.45
N ASP A 118 12.25 -1.52 -3.25
CA ASP A 118 12.30 -1.30 -4.70
C ASP A 118 11.79 0.09 -5.14
N ALA A 119 10.90 0.72 -4.37
CA ALA A 119 10.24 1.97 -4.74
C ALA A 119 9.64 2.73 -3.54
N VAL A 120 9.25 3.99 -3.77
CA VAL A 120 8.51 4.82 -2.80
C VAL A 120 7.11 5.19 -3.30
N LYS A 121 6.15 5.38 -2.39
CA LYS A 121 4.83 5.97 -2.67
C LYS A 121 4.69 7.34 -2.01
N MET A 122 4.04 8.27 -2.72
CA MET A 122 3.86 9.66 -2.29
C MET A 122 2.43 10.14 -2.55
N GLU A 123 1.83 10.82 -1.58
CA GLU A 123 0.48 11.38 -1.71
C GLU A 123 0.50 12.83 -2.15
N GLY A 124 -0.24 13.16 -3.21
CA GLY A 124 -0.37 14.52 -3.73
C GLY A 124 -0.33 14.57 -5.25
N GLY A 125 -0.87 15.67 -5.80
CA GLY A 125 -0.87 15.94 -7.23
C GLY A 125 0.21 16.95 -7.62
N ARG A 126 -0.19 17.98 -8.37
CA ARG A 126 0.71 19.05 -8.83
C ARG A 126 1.53 19.71 -7.73
N GLU A 127 1.01 19.78 -6.51
CA GLU A 127 1.65 20.44 -5.38
C GLU A 127 2.94 19.75 -4.88
N ILE A 128 3.19 18.49 -5.27
CA ILE A 128 4.41 17.75 -4.89
C ILE A 128 5.33 17.45 -6.07
N VAL A 129 5.06 18.00 -7.26
CA VAL A 129 5.83 17.72 -8.49
C VAL A 129 7.32 18.02 -8.32
N GLU A 130 7.67 19.10 -7.63
CA GLU A 130 9.08 19.44 -7.39
C GLU A 130 9.81 18.34 -6.61
N SER A 131 9.14 17.73 -5.63
CA SER A 131 9.66 16.61 -4.85
C SER A 131 9.78 15.34 -5.70
N ILE A 132 8.79 15.06 -6.55
CA ILE A 132 8.81 13.92 -7.48
C ILE A 132 9.98 14.04 -8.45
N ASP A 133 10.12 15.18 -9.13
CA ASP A 133 11.19 15.41 -10.11
C ASP A 133 12.57 15.20 -9.46
N ARG A 134 12.74 15.67 -8.23
CA ARG A 134 14.00 15.54 -7.50
C ARG A 134 14.28 14.09 -7.08
N ILE A 135 13.28 13.33 -6.63
CA ILE A 135 13.42 11.91 -6.29
C ILE A 135 13.72 11.07 -7.55
N LEU A 136 12.99 11.31 -8.64
CA LEU A 136 13.20 10.62 -9.92
C LEU A 136 14.60 10.89 -10.49
N SER A 137 15.14 12.10 -10.30
CA SER A 137 16.51 12.43 -10.73
C SER A 137 17.60 11.59 -10.05
N ALA A 138 17.29 10.97 -8.91
CA ALA A 138 18.18 10.04 -8.20
C ALA A 138 17.97 8.56 -8.60
N GLY A 139 17.09 8.28 -9.57
CA GLY A 139 16.80 6.94 -10.05
C GLY A 139 15.86 6.12 -9.16
N ILE A 140 15.15 6.77 -8.22
CA ILE A 140 14.22 6.11 -7.30
C ILE A 140 12.84 6.03 -7.96
N PRO A 141 12.24 4.83 -8.15
CA PRO A 141 10.90 4.71 -8.71
C PRO A 141 9.83 5.26 -7.76
N VAL A 142 8.92 6.07 -8.30
CA VAL A 142 7.84 6.72 -7.54
C VAL A 142 6.47 6.20 -7.99
N MET A 143 5.67 5.75 -7.02
CA MET A 143 4.24 5.52 -7.17
C MET A 143 3.47 6.74 -6.63
N GLY A 144 2.60 7.33 -7.43
CA GLY A 144 1.74 8.43 -6.99
C GLY A 144 0.53 7.92 -6.19
N HIS A 145 -0.08 8.80 -5.39
CA HIS A 145 -1.35 8.54 -4.71
C HIS A 145 -2.26 9.77 -4.78
N LEU A 146 -3.43 9.60 -5.41
CA LEU A 146 -4.48 10.62 -5.59
C LEU A 146 -5.83 10.13 -5.07
N GLY A 147 -6.80 11.05 -5.00
CA GLY A 147 -8.12 10.81 -4.43
C GLY A 147 -8.17 11.22 -2.96
N LEU A 148 -8.62 10.32 -2.08
CA LEU A 148 -8.48 10.53 -0.64
C LEU A 148 -7.04 10.22 -0.23
N THR A 149 -6.29 11.25 0.15
CA THR A 149 -4.93 11.13 0.68
C THR A 149 -4.95 11.26 2.21
N PRO A 150 -4.86 10.16 2.99
CA PRO A 150 -5.00 10.17 4.45
C PRO A 150 -4.06 11.15 5.18
N GLN A 151 -2.87 11.44 4.63
CA GLN A 151 -1.96 12.41 5.22
C GLN A 151 -2.52 13.85 5.21
N SER A 152 -3.49 14.11 4.34
CA SER A 152 -4.21 15.39 4.25
C SER A 152 -5.52 15.40 5.07
N ILE A 153 -5.72 14.47 6.01
CA ILE A 153 -6.99 14.35 6.75
C ILE A 153 -7.43 15.65 7.43
N HIS A 154 -6.52 16.44 7.99
CA HIS A 154 -6.87 17.73 8.63
C HIS A 154 -7.20 18.83 7.62
N LYS A 155 -6.67 18.77 6.39
CA LYS A 155 -7.07 19.65 5.28
C LYS A 155 -8.47 19.30 4.78
N PHE A 156 -8.82 18.01 4.79
CA PHE A 156 -10.10 17.52 4.28
C PHE A 156 -11.20 17.47 5.32
N GLY A 157 -10.85 17.37 6.60
CA GLY A 157 -11.77 17.29 7.74
C GLY A 157 -12.53 15.96 7.87
N THR A 158 -12.53 15.09 6.84
CA THR A 158 -13.24 13.81 6.84
C THR A 158 -12.60 12.81 5.87
N TYR A 159 -12.90 11.51 6.07
CA TYR A 159 -12.53 10.44 5.14
C TYR A 159 -13.61 10.20 4.07
N VAL A 160 -14.37 11.19 3.61
CA VAL A 160 -15.46 10.96 2.63
C VAL A 160 -14.94 10.66 1.22
N VAL A 161 -15.83 10.16 0.36
CA VAL A 161 -15.54 9.95 -1.06
C VAL A 161 -15.11 11.27 -1.70
N ARG A 162 -14.07 11.23 -2.53
CA ARG A 162 -13.49 12.39 -3.21
C ARG A 162 -13.89 12.44 -4.68
N ALA A 163 -13.75 13.60 -5.28
CA ALA A 163 -13.98 13.83 -6.71
C ALA A 163 -15.41 13.49 -7.14
N THR A 164 -16.40 13.83 -6.31
CA THR A 164 -17.82 13.71 -6.64
C THR A 164 -18.30 14.86 -7.51
N GLU A 165 -17.70 16.05 -7.35
CA GLU A 165 -17.97 17.24 -8.15
C GLU A 165 -17.10 17.27 -9.41
N ALA A 166 -17.65 17.81 -10.50
CA ALA A 166 -16.99 17.82 -11.81
C ALA A 166 -15.60 18.49 -11.79
N ASP A 167 -15.46 19.61 -11.05
CA ASP A 167 -14.20 20.33 -10.95
C ASP A 167 -13.12 19.52 -10.23
N GLU A 168 -13.49 18.80 -9.16
CA GLU A 168 -12.55 17.96 -8.42
C GLU A 168 -12.18 16.71 -9.22
N ALA A 169 -13.13 16.14 -9.95
CA ALA A 169 -12.88 15.03 -10.88
C ALA A 169 -11.94 15.44 -12.03
N ASN A 170 -12.11 16.64 -12.59
CA ASN A 170 -11.21 17.17 -13.61
C ASN A 170 -9.81 17.42 -13.06
N ARG A 171 -9.69 17.99 -11.86
CA ARG A 171 -8.39 18.16 -11.17
C ARG A 171 -7.68 16.83 -10.95
N LEU A 172 -8.40 15.80 -10.52
CA LEU A 172 -7.81 14.47 -10.31
C LEU A 172 -7.25 13.87 -11.61
N ILE A 173 -7.97 14.01 -12.74
CA ILE A 173 -7.49 13.57 -14.06
C ILE A 173 -6.24 14.37 -14.45
N GLU A 174 -6.30 15.69 -14.28
CA GLU A 174 -5.19 16.61 -14.54
C GLU A 174 -3.95 16.28 -13.72
N ASP A 175 -4.09 16.00 -12.42
CA ASP A 175 -3.01 15.57 -11.54
C ASP A 175 -2.48 14.21 -11.96
N THR A 176 -3.35 13.27 -12.36
CA THR A 176 -2.93 11.94 -12.85
C THR A 176 -2.02 12.08 -14.08
N LEU A 177 -2.42 12.90 -15.05
CA LEU A 177 -1.64 13.14 -16.26
C LEU A 177 -0.30 13.80 -15.95
N VAL A 178 -0.27 14.73 -14.99
CA VAL A 178 0.97 15.36 -14.54
C VAL A 178 1.90 14.33 -13.90
N LEU A 179 1.40 13.48 -13.00
CA LEU A 179 2.20 12.45 -12.36
C LEU A 179 2.78 11.45 -13.38
N GLU A 180 1.98 11.05 -14.39
CA GLU A 180 2.46 10.23 -15.50
C GLU A 180 3.56 10.95 -16.30
N GLU A 181 3.33 12.21 -16.69
CA GLU A 181 4.29 13.00 -17.47
C GLU A 181 5.63 13.15 -16.74
N ARG A 182 5.60 13.34 -15.41
CA ARG A 182 6.84 13.43 -14.60
C ARG A 182 7.60 12.12 -14.51
N GLY A 183 6.92 10.98 -14.68
CA GLY A 183 7.54 9.65 -14.68
C GLY A 183 7.22 8.78 -13.48
N CYS A 184 6.13 9.04 -12.75
CA CYS A 184 5.60 8.06 -11.80
C CYS A 184 5.29 6.75 -12.54
N PHE A 185 5.70 5.61 -12.00
CA PHE A 185 5.53 4.33 -12.70
C PHE A 185 4.14 3.72 -12.52
N ALA A 186 3.38 4.16 -11.51
CA ALA A 186 2.02 3.75 -11.21
C ALA A 186 1.34 4.79 -10.31
N ILE A 187 0.01 4.76 -10.23
CA ILE A 187 -0.79 5.66 -9.38
C ILE A 187 -1.82 4.86 -8.58
N VAL A 188 -1.90 5.11 -7.28
CA VAL A 188 -3.01 4.67 -6.43
C VAL A 188 -4.15 5.69 -6.51
N LEU A 189 -5.38 5.23 -6.68
CA LEU A 189 -6.60 6.02 -6.55
C LEU A 189 -7.42 5.52 -5.37
N GLU A 190 -7.59 6.36 -4.36
CA GLU A 190 -8.33 6.02 -3.15
C GLU A 190 -9.68 6.72 -3.08
N LYS A 191 -10.72 5.92 -2.84
CA LYS A 191 -12.08 6.37 -2.46
C LYS A 191 -12.67 7.42 -3.39
N ILE A 192 -12.71 7.11 -4.69
CA ILE A 192 -13.30 7.93 -5.76
C ILE A 192 -14.45 7.20 -6.46
N PRO A 193 -15.34 7.90 -7.21
CA PRO A 193 -16.35 7.25 -8.03
C PRO A 193 -15.76 6.24 -9.02
N ALA A 194 -16.39 5.07 -9.13
CA ALA A 194 -15.90 3.98 -10.00
C ALA A 194 -15.85 4.35 -11.49
N SER A 195 -16.76 5.22 -11.95
CA SER A 195 -16.74 5.77 -13.31
C SER A 195 -15.52 6.66 -13.55
N LEU A 196 -15.09 7.42 -12.55
CA LEU A 196 -13.88 8.24 -12.60
C LEU A 196 -12.63 7.35 -12.59
N GLY A 197 -12.57 6.35 -11.71
CA GLY A 197 -11.46 5.38 -11.68
C GLY A 197 -11.24 4.71 -13.03
N ARG A 198 -12.33 4.28 -13.69
CA ARG A 198 -12.29 3.77 -15.07
C ARG A 198 -11.71 4.79 -16.05
N LYS A 199 -12.26 6.01 -16.06
CA LYS A 199 -11.85 7.08 -16.97
C LYS A 199 -10.36 7.40 -16.83
N VAL A 200 -9.85 7.43 -15.59
CA VAL A 200 -8.43 7.68 -15.30
C VAL A 200 -7.57 6.52 -15.79
N ALA A 201 -7.94 5.27 -15.50
CA ALA A 201 -7.19 4.09 -15.95
C ALA A 201 -7.08 4.00 -17.49
N GLU A 202 -8.14 4.40 -18.20
CA GLU A 202 -8.18 4.48 -19.66
C GLU A 202 -7.40 5.67 -20.23
N SER A 203 -7.16 6.75 -19.46
CA SER A 203 -6.48 7.96 -19.93
C SER A 203 -4.95 7.94 -19.81
N VAL A 204 -4.39 7.03 -19.02
CA VAL A 204 -2.93 6.92 -18.78
C VAL A 204 -2.38 5.55 -19.18
N LYS A 205 -1.10 5.50 -19.54
CA LYS A 205 -0.35 4.30 -19.92
C LYS A 205 0.23 3.56 -18.72
N ILE A 206 0.46 4.24 -17.60
CA ILE A 206 0.96 3.63 -16.36
C ILE A 206 -0.16 2.91 -15.58
N PRO A 207 0.14 1.84 -14.82
CA PRO A 207 -0.83 1.17 -13.96
C PRO A 207 -1.54 2.07 -12.96
N VAL A 208 -2.86 1.90 -12.88
CA VAL A 208 -3.73 2.52 -11.87
C VAL A 208 -4.19 1.45 -10.88
N ILE A 209 -3.87 1.62 -9.61
CA ILE A 209 -4.24 0.71 -8.52
C ILE A 209 -5.37 1.33 -7.71
N GLY A 210 -6.49 0.64 -7.58
CA GLY A 210 -7.66 1.15 -6.85
C GLY A 210 -7.72 0.66 -5.41
N ILE A 211 -8.20 1.53 -4.53
CA ILE A 211 -8.76 1.16 -3.23
C ILE A 211 -10.06 1.93 -3.04
N GLY A 212 -11.18 1.26 -3.28
CA GLY A 212 -12.48 1.93 -3.36
C GLY A 212 -12.64 2.84 -4.59
N ALA A 213 -11.94 2.54 -5.69
CA ALA A 213 -12.04 3.24 -6.98
C ALA A 213 -12.77 2.43 -8.07
N GLY A 214 -13.43 1.33 -7.70
CA GLY A 214 -14.09 0.39 -8.61
C GLY A 214 -13.14 -0.64 -9.24
N GLN A 215 -13.71 -1.59 -9.99
CA GLN A 215 -12.96 -2.73 -10.56
C GLN A 215 -12.28 -2.44 -11.91
N ASN A 216 -12.64 -1.33 -12.57
CA ASN A 216 -12.21 -1.01 -13.93
C ASN A 216 -10.87 -0.24 -13.96
N VAL A 217 -10.04 -0.42 -12.93
CA VAL A 217 -8.65 0.04 -12.85
C VAL A 217 -7.71 -1.15 -13.05
N ASP A 218 -6.41 -0.93 -13.18
CA ASP A 218 -5.44 -1.97 -13.56
C ASP A 218 -5.08 -2.93 -12.42
N GLY A 219 -5.27 -2.53 -11.17
CA GLY A 219 -5.04 -3.38 -10.00
C GLY A 219 -5.81 -2.95 -8.77
N GLN A 220 -5.67 -3.68 -7.67
CA GLN A 220 -6.35 -3.37 -6.41
C GLN A 220 -5.38 -3.46 -5.23
N VAL A 221 -5.56 -2.57 -4.25
CA VAL A 221 -4.87 -2.62 -2.95
C VAL A 221 -5.86 -2.66 -1.79
N LEU A 222 -5.53 -3.44 -0.75
CA LEU A 222 -6.21 -3.40 0.54
C LEU A 222 -5.20 -3.41 1.68
N VAL A 223 -5.59 -2.81 2.80
CA VAL A 223 -4.89 -3.00 4.07
C VAL A 223 -5.09 -4.45 4.51
N LEU A 224 -4.00 -5.18 4.70
CA LEU A 224 -4.05 -6.62 4.95
C LEU A 224 -4.85 -6.98 6.21
N HIS A 225 -4.69 -6.19 7.27
CA HIS A 225 -5.35 -6.43 8.56
C HIS A 225 -6.87 -6.34 8.44
N ASP A 226 -7.35 -5.37 7.65
CA ASP A 226 -8.77 -5.20 7.36
C ASP A 226 -9.29 -6.35 6.49
N MET A 227 -8.51 -6.73 5.46
CA MET A 227 -8.85 -7.81 4.53
C MET A 227 -8.96 -9.18 5.23
N LEU A 228 -8.05 -9.45 6.18
CA LEU A 228 -8.05 -10.66 7.01
C LEU A 228 -9.03 -10.61 8.19
N GLY A 229 -9.67 -9.45 8.43
CA GLY A 229 -10.62 -9.28 9.53
C GLY A 229 -9.98 -9.31 10.93
N ILE A 230 -8.70 -8.93 11.04
CA ILE A 230 -8.00 -8.74 12.32
C ILE A 230 -8.54 -7.47 12.99
N THR A 231 -8.52 -6.36 12.25
CA THR A 231 -9.14 -5.10 12.61
C THR A 231 -10.59 -5.09 12.13
N GLN A 232 -11.52 -4.68 13.00
CA GLN A 232 -12.97 -4.72 12.69
C GLN A 232 -13.71 -3.42 12.96
N ASP A 233 -13.07 -2.47 13.66
CA ASP A 233 -13.66 -1.18 14.01
C ASP A 233 -13.84 -0.28 12.77
N PHE A 234 -13.06 -0.55 11.72
CA PHE A 234 -13.21 0.06 10.41
C PHE A 234 -13.83 -0.94 9.42
N SER A 235 -14.91 -0.52 8.75
CA SER A 235 -15.64 -1.35 7.79
C SER A 235 -16.17 -0.51 6.61
N PRO A 236 -15.30 0.05 5.77
CA PRO A 236 -15.72 0.87 4.65
C PRO A 236 -16.42 0.00 3.58
N ARG A 237 -17.32 0.61 2.81
CA ARG A 237 -18.09 -0.09 1.76
C ARG A 237 -17.24 -0.83 0.71
N PHE A 238 -15.99 -0.42 0.51
CA PHE A 238 -15.09 -1.03 -0.47
C PHE A 238 -14.34 -2.25 0.07
N LEU A 239 -14.36 -2.49 1.38
CA LEU A 239 -13.62 -3.59 1.99
C LEU A 239 -14.37 -4.91 1.82
N ARG A 240 -13.68 -5.92 1.29
CA ARG A 240 -14.08 -7.33 1.41
C ARG A 240 -13.18 -8.00 2.43
N ARG A 241 -13.80 -8.63 3.44
CA ARG A 241 -13.11 -9.54 4.36
C ARG A 241 -13.07 -10.93 3.76
N TYR A 242 -11.88 -11.52 3.69
CA TYR A 242 -11.70 -12.90 3.22
C TYR A 242 -11.67 -13.90 4.38
N HIS A 243 -11.38 -13.43 5.59
CA HIS A 243 -11.39 -14.22 6.83
C HIS A 243 -11.85 -13.38 8.03
N ASN A 244 -12.03 -14.04 9.19
CA ASN A 244 -12.27 -13.42 10.49
C ASN A 244 -11.16 -13.83 11.48
N LEU A 245 -9.93 -13.41 11.21
CA LEU A 245 -8.80 -13.83 12.04
C LEU A 245 -8.88 -13.32 13.49
N LYS A 246 -9.61 -12.23 13.76
CA LYS A 246 -9.87 -11.80 15.15
C LYS A 246 -10.54 -12.92 15.95
N GLU A 247 -11.58 -13.55 15.41
CA GLU A 247 -12.29 -14.62 16.10
C GLU A 247 -11.44 -15.88 16.23
N GLU A 248 -10.69 -16.26 15.19
CA GLU A 248 -9.77 -17.41 15.21
C GLU A 248 -8.65 -17.23 16.26
N ILE A 249 -8.04 -16.04 16.31
CA ILE A 249 -7.02 -15.70 17.31
C ILE A 249 -7.62 -15.72 18.72
N MET A 250 -8.78 -15.09 18.93
CA MET A 250 -9.44 -15.10 20.23
C MET A 250 -9.81 -16.51 20.69
N GLY A 251 -10.26 -17.37 19.77
CA GLY A 251 -10.52 -18.78 20.04
C GLY A 251 -9.27 -19.52 20.49
N SER A 252 -8.17 -19.35 19.75
CA SER A 252 -6.86 -19.96 20.06
C SER A 252 -6.31 -19.50 21.41
N VAL A 253 -6.42 -18.20 21.72
CA VAL A 253 -6.01 -17.63 23.02
C VAL A 253 -6.83 -18.21 24.16
N ARG A 254 -8.16 -18.33 24.00
CA ARG A 254 -9.03 -18.92 25.03
C ARG A 254 -8.70 -20.39 25.26
N ALA A 255 -8.54 -21.17 24.20
CA ALA A 255 -8.16 -22.58 24.30
C ALA A 255 -6.83 -22.75 25.03
N TYR A 256 -5.81 -21.95 24.68
CA TYR A 256 -4.52 -21.96 25.38
C TYR A 256 -4.66 -21.61 26.88
N ILE A 257 -5.48 -20.61 27.21
CA ILE A 257 -5.76 -20.24 28.61
C ILE A 257 -6.40 -21.42 29.36
N ASP A 258 -7.36 -22.10 28.73
CA ASP A 258 -8.06 -23.24 29.34
C ASP A 258 -7.11 -24.44 29.53
N ASP A 259 -6.26 -24.73 28.56
CA ASP A 259 -5.24 -25.79 28.66
C ASP A 259 -4.22 -25.50 29.76
N VAL A 260 -3.77 -24.26 29.92
CA VAL A 260 -2.85 -23.86 31.01
C VAL A 260 -3.54 -23.96 32.37
N LYS A 261 -4.78 -23.45 32.49
CA LYS A 261 -5.52 -23.45 33.77
C LYS A 261 -5.94 -24.84 34.22
N SER A 262 -6.14 -25.77 33.29
CA SER A 262 -6.43 -27.17 33.57
C SER A 262 -5.18 -28.04 33.72
N SER A 263 -3.99 -27.45 33.56
CA SER A 263 -2.71 -28.18 33.50
C SER A 263 -2.67 -29.26 32.42
N ASN A 264 -3.45 -29.09 31.35
CA ASN A 264 -3.39 -29.94 30.16
C ASN A 264 -2.23 -29.53 29.23
N PHE A 265 -1.75 -28.28 29.36
CA PHE A 265 -0.52 -27.80 28.71
C PHE A 265 0.50 -27.27 29.73
N PRO A 266 1.79 -27.67 29.65
CA PRO A 266 2.28 -28.78 28.81
C PRO A 266 1.84 -30.15 29.37
N ASN A 267 1.59 -31.13 28.49
CA ASN A 267 1.38 -32.54 28.85
C ASN A 267 2.66 -33.38 28.75
N GLU A 268 2.56 -34.70 28.97
CA GLU A 268 3.69 -35.63 28.93
C GLU A 268 4.51 -35.62 27.63
N ARG A 269 3.94 -35.20 26.50
CA ARG A 269 4.62 -35.10 25.20
C ARG A 269 5.30 -33.75 24.97
N GLU A 270 5.08 -32.79 25.85
CA GLU A 270 5.50 -31.38 25.72
C GLU A 270 6.51 -30.98 26.81
N GLN A 271 7.08 -31.97 27.51
CA GLN A 271 8.07 -31.80 28.58
C GLN A 271 9.34 -32.62 28.30
N TYR A 272 10.48 -32.21 28.89
CA TYR A 272 11.81 -32.84 28.76
C TYR A 272 12.20 -33.63 30.00
#